data_AF-A0A2D4SPC9-F1
#
_entry.id   AF-A0A2D4SPC9-F1
#
_cell.length_a   1.000
_cell.length_b   1.000
_cell.length_c   1.000
_cell.angle_alpha   90.00
_cell.angle_beta   90.00
_cell.angle_gamma   90.00
#
_symmetry.space_group_name_H-M   'P 1'
#
loop_
_entity.id
_entity.type
_entity.pdbx_description
1 polymer ?
#
loop_
_entity_poly.entity_id
_entity_poly.type
_entity_poly.pdbx_seq_one_letter_code
_entity_poly.pdbx_strand_id
1 'polypeptide(L)'
;DGDGQGDVIVGAYGNDENGIHSGAAYLFLSPFSQEQTPIRFLGMEPKDHAGLNVHISPDLSGDGIGDIIISAPYNKTVYIFRSQSFANMLEGDIYLDQADHTIIGENAGDYIGWSLASTSDMDGDGNAELLIGADGVDYGSFSGGMAYLIFSQTLSSQNRFNIEIADRKFVGDQALANAGQAVESQDMDGDGIDEIIIGADGGDQGSENGGAIYINYGSNLQAQDLRLSNSDITLYTKTPFSEAGSSLASGGDCNGDGYQDLLIGAPSPEPTRIDSSAFLVLGGSINDGALEDSAYQFIGNYDNTGYSLSFSPDIDGDGYEEIVIGAPNLYSNIKGGYTYLWPSSSLSSGTMLVAQSPYVFSSTYSRERSGFSIATTEDEQGIHLIIGAPQANDVGSVSFLLFTP
;
A
#
# COMPACT_ATOMS: atom_id res chain seq x y z
N ASP A 1 0.26 19.86 4.01
CA ASP A 1 1.21 21.01 4.09
C ASP A 1 1.25 21.60 5.51
N GLY A 2 0.77 20.86 6.52
CA GLY A 2 0.69 21.32 7.90
C GLY A 2 -0.56 22.16 8.23
N ASP A 3 -1.51 22.29 7.31
CA ASP A 3 -2.78 22.98 7.57
C ASP A 3 -3.80 22.15 8.39
N GLY A 4 -3.49 20.87 8.62
CA GLY A 4 -4.33 19.93 9.37
C GLY A 4 -5.40 19.25 8.52
N GLN A 5 -5.35 19.40 7.20
CA GLN A 5 -6.21 18.73 6.24
C GLN A 5 -5.41 17.71 5.43
N GLY A 6 -6.10 16.70 4.94
CA GLY A 6 -5.49 15.60 4.19
C GLY A 6 -5.08 16.03 2.77
N ASP A 7 -3.81 15.82 2.43
CA ASP A 7 -3.29 15.99 1.08
C ASP A 7 -3.19 14.66 0.35
N VAL A 8 -3.10 14.70 -0.98
CA VAL A 8 -3.05 13.49 -1.82
C VAL A 8 -1.83 13.52 -2.71
N ILE A 9 -1.06 12.44 -2.69
CA ILE A 9 -0.02 12.17 -3.69
C ILE A 9 -0.46 11.08 -4.66
N VAL A 10 -0.23 11.32 -5.96
CA VAL A 10 -0.57 10.39 -7.04
C VAL A 10 0.68 10.04 -7.83
N GLY A 11 1.01 8.76 -7.87
CA GLY A 11 2.07 8.22 -8.71
C GLY A 11 1.68 8.14 -10.19
N ALA A 12 2.62 8.44 -11.07
CA ALA A 12 2.48 8.37 -12.52
C ALA A 12 3.71 7.72 -13.16
N TYR A 13 3.94 6.46 -12.79
CA TYR A 13 5.10 5.66 -13.20
C TYR A 13 5.32 5.55 -14.71
N GLY A 14 4.28 5.73 -15.52
CA GLY A 14 4.36 5.73 -16.98
C GLY A 14 4.66 7.10 -17.60
N ASN A 15 4.92 8.14 -16.81
CA ASN A 15 5.24 9.46 -17.33
C ASN A 15 6.55 9.44 -18.17
N ASP A 16 6.51 10.10 -19.33
CA ASP A 16 7.58 10.06 -20.34
C ASP A 16 8.38 11.38 -20.45
N GLU A 17 8.12 12.37 -19.59
CA GLU A 17 8.60 13.75 -19.77
C GLU A 17 10.12 13.88 -19.74
N ASN A 18 10.79 13.15 -18.85
CA ASN A 18 12.25 13.06 -18.77
C ASN A 18 12.81 11.78 -19.43
N GLY A 19 12.04 11.19 -20.36
CA GLY A 19 12.38 9.96 -21.05
C GLY A 19 11.36 8.86 -20.84
N ILE A 20 11.38 7.84 -21.72
CA ILE A 20 10.38 6.77 -21.73
C ILE A 20 10.31 6.09 -20.36
N HIS A 21 9.13 6.13 -19.73
CA HIS A 21 8.82 5.64 -18.39
C HIS A 21 9.81 6.12 -17.33
N SER A 22 10.20 7.39 -17.40
CA SER A 22 10.96 8.03 -16.32
C SER A 22 10.12 8.14 -15.04
N GLY A 23 8.81 8.28 -15.19
CA GLY A 23 7.87 8.34 -14.09
C GLY A 23 7.82 9.71 -13.42
N ALA A 24 6.80 9.90 -12.59
CA ALA A 24 6.56 11.13 -11.84
C ALA A 24 5.64 10.85 -10.65
N ALA A 25 5.53 11.82 -9.74
CA ALA A 25 4.46 11.90 -8.76
C ALA A 25 3.88 13.32 -8.71
N TYR A 26 2.63 13.43 -8.30
CA TYR A 26 1.87 14.68 -8.26
C TYR A 26 1.23 14.85 -6.89
N LEU A 27 1.58 15.91 -6.17
CA LEU A 27 0.99 16.26 -4.88
C LEU A 27 -0.10 17.30 -5.08
N PHE A 28 -1.30 16.96 -4.60
CA PHE A 28 -2.47 17.82 -4.55
C PHE A 28 -2.67 18.23 -3.10
N LEU A 29 -2.64 19.54 -2.85
CA LEU A 29 -2.89 20.12 -1.53
C LEU A 29 -4.40 20.36 -1.34
N SER A 30 -4.95 20.05 -0.19
CA SER A 30 -6.33 20.42 0.10
C SER A 30 -6.48 21.95 0.28
N PRO A 31 -7.68 22.53 0.12
CA PRO A 31 -8.89 21.90 -0.42
C PRO A 31 -8.77 21.62 -1.93
N PHE A 32 -9.27 20.46 -2.36
CA PHE A 32 -9.14 20.02 -3.75
C PHE A 32 -10.03 20.82 -4.71
N SER A 33 -9.54 21.08 -5.92
CA SER A 33 -10.34 21.72 -6.98
C SER A 33 -9.98 21.21 -8.37
N GLN A 34 -10.93 21.27 -9.31
CA GLN A 34 -10.73 20.78 -10.69
C GLN A 34 -9.65 21.54 -11.47
N GLU A 35 -9.38 22.80 -11.12
CA GLU A 35 -8.40 23.66 -11.78
C GLU A 35 -7.07 23.72 -11.00
N GLN A 36 -6.91 22.85 -9.99
CA GLN A 36 -5.71 22.82 -9.17
C GLN A 36 -4.50 22.38 -9.99
N THR A 37 -3.40 23.11 -9.84
CA THR A 37 -2.10 22.69 -10.37
C THR A 37 -1.36 21.92 -9.27
N PRO A 38 -1.06 20.62 -9.47
CA PRO A 38 -0.32 19.85 -8.49
C PRO A 38 1.15 20.26 -8.45
N ILE A 39 1.80 20.03 -7.31
CA ILE A 39 3.26 20.06 -7.20
C ILE A 39 3.79 18.78 -7.85
N ARG A 40 4.84 18.91 -8.66
CA ARG A 40 5.32 17.84 -9.54
C ARG A 40 6.69 17.36 -9.09
N PHE A 41 6.80 16.05 -8.92
CA PHE A 41 8.05 15.34 -8.69
C PHE A 41 8.38 14.54 -9.95
N LEU A 42 9.49 14.84 -10.61
CA LEU A 42 9.83 14.26 -11.91
C LEU A 42 10.97 13.26 -11.81
N GLY A 43 10.75 12.07 -12.39
CA GLY A 43 11.77 11.05 -12.58
C GLY A 43 12.97 11.55 -13.38
N MET A 44 14.11 10.89 -13.22
CA MET A 44 15.40 11.38 -13.71
C MET A 44 15.82 10.70 -15.01
N GLU A 45 15.70 9.38 -15.08
CA GLU A 45 16.22 8.58 -16.18
C GLU A 45 15.13 7.74 -16.85
N PRO A 46 15.28 7.39 -18.14
CA PRO A 46 14.36 6.48 -18.82
C PRO A 46 14.28 5.13 -18.11
N LYS A 47 13.06 4.63 -17.91
CA LYS A 47 12.71 3.35 -17.28
C LYS A 47 12.91 3.28 -15.77
N ASP A 48 13.07 4.41 -15.10
CA ASP A 48 13.05 4.46 -13.64
C ASP A 48 11.67 4.06 -13.06
N HIS A 49 10.60 4.35 -13.81
CA HIS A 49 9.21 4.20 -13.38
C HIS A 49 8.96 4.83 -12.01
N ALA A 50 9.53 6.02 -11.77
CA ALA A 50 9.36 6.70 -10.50
C ALA A 50 7.89 7.02 -10.21
N GLY A 51 7.49 6.94 -8.94
CA GLY A 51 6.09 7.02 -8.55
C GLY A 51 5.30 5.77 -8.91
N LEU A 52 5.97 4.61 -9.02
CA LEU A 52 5.29 3.31 -9.00
C LEU A 52 4.59 3.10 -7.66
N ASN A 53 5.30 3.42 -6.58
CA ASN A 53 4.74 3.56 -5.25
C ASN A 53 5.01 4.97 -4.70
N VAL A 54 4.04 5.50 -3.97
CA VAL A 54 4.09 6.79 -3.31
C VAL A 54 3.45 6.65 -1.94
N HIS A 55 3.98 7.34 -0.94
CA HIS A 55 3.48 7.31 0.43
C HIS A 55 3.66 8.68 1.08
N ILE A 56 2.68 9.11 1.87
CA ILE A 56 2.82 10.25 2.79
C ILE A 56 2.97 9.63 4.18
N SER A 57 4.17 9.74 4.75
CA SER A 57 4.45 9.26 6.11
C SER A 57 3.93 10.26 7.14
N PRO A 58 3.50 9.83 8.35
CA PRO A 58 3.05 10.75 9.39
C PRO A 58 4.05 11.86 9.73
N ASP A 59 5.34 11.51 9.90
CA ASP A 59 6.49 12.43 10.05
C ASP A 59 7.79 11.63 10.32
N LEU A 60 8.66 11.45 9.32
CA LEU A 60 9.97 10.79 9.52
C LEU A 60 11.04 11.79 10.00
N SER A 61 10.74 13.08 9.99
CA SER A 61 11.70 14.16 10.21
C SER A 61 11.64 14.77 11.60
N GLY A 62 10.53 14.56 12.31
CA GLY A 62 10.23 15.09 13.64
C GLY A 62 9.79 16.56 13.64
N ASP A 63 9.22 17.04 12.52
CA ASP A 63 8.75 18.41 12.39
C ASP A 63 7.24 18.63 12.51
N GLY A 64 6.50 17.55 12.71
CA GLY A 64 5.06 17.53 12.87
C GLY A 64 4.27 17.65 11.56
N ILE A 65 4.93 17.53 10.40
CA ILE A 65 4.26 17.47 9.10
C ILE A 65 4.77 16.25 8.34
N GLY A 66 3.83 15.51 7.75
CA GLY A 66 4.14 14.30 7.00
C GLY A 66 5.12 14.49 5.86
N ASP A 67 6.01 13.51 5.71
CA ASP A 67 7.04 13.47 4.67
C ASP A 67 6.55 12.70 3.45
N ILE A 68 7.09 13.04 2.27
CA ILE A 68 6.75 12.40 1.01
C ILE A 68 7.79 11.35 0.68
N ILE A 69 7.35 10.14 0.35
CA ILE A 69 8.21 9.06 -0.11
C ILE A 69 7.77 8.66 -1.51
N ILE A 70 8.73 8.61 -2.43
CA ILE A 70 8.51 8.21 -3.82
C ILE A 70 9.53 7.13 -4.14
N SER A 71 9.08 5.98 -4.66
CA SER A 71 9.97 4.93 -5.10
C SER A 71 10.13 4.88 -6.62
N ALA A 72 11.29 4.41 -7.05
CA ALA A 72 11.61 4.00 -8.42
C ALA A 72 12.26 2.61 -8.37
N PRO A 73 11.48 1.53 -8.21
CA PRO A 73 12.03 0.19 -7.91
C PRO A 73 12.96 -0.35 -9.01
N TYR A 74 12.71 -0.01 -10.28
CA TYR A 74 13.56 -0.39 -11.41
C TYR A 74 14.90 0.34 -11.43
N ASN A 75 14.97 1.52 -10.79
CA ASN A 75 16.22 2.23 -10.50
C ASN A 75 16.69 1.99 -9.06
N LYS A 76 16.15 0.97 -8.39
CA LYS A 76 16.51 0.53 -7.03
C LYS A 76 16.62 1.66 -6.00
N THR A 77 15.74 2.65 -6.09
CA THR A 77 15.87 3.86 -5.30
C THR A 77 14.56 4.27 -4.65
N VAL A 78 14.62 4.65 -3.37
CA VAL A 78 13.55 5.30 -2.62
C VAL A 78 14.01 6.72 -2.28
N TYR A 79 13.18 7.70 -2.60
CA TYR A 79 13.42 9.12 -2.40
C TYR A 79 12.53 9.62 -1.27
N ILE A 80 13.11 10.29 -0.28
CA ILE A 80 12.39 10.86 0.85
C ILE A 80 12.55 12.37 0.81
N PHE A 81 11.42 13.02 0.88
CA PHE A 81 11.21 14.43 0.67
C PHE A 81 10.60 14.98 1.95
N ARG A 82 11.37 15.80 2.67
CA ARG A 82 10.94 16.36 3.96
C ARG A 82 9.99 17.52 3.79
N SER A 83 8.90 17.53 4.54
CA SER A 83 7.84 18.54 4.43
C SER A 83 8.35 20.00 4.44
N GLN A 84 9.27 20.33 5.35
CA GLN A 84 9.94 21.64 5.45
C GLN A 84 10.70 22.07 4.20
N SER A 85 11.18 21.12 3.41
CA SER A 85 11.95 21.38 2.19
C SER A 85 11.06 21.88 1.04
N PHE A 86 9.75 21.54 1.01
CA PHE A 86 8.83 21.97 -0.07
C PHE A 86 8.09 23.27 0.16
N ALA A 87 8.00 23.77 1.40
CA ALA A 87 7.35 25.05 1.69
C ALA A 87 7.95 26.22 0.88
N ASN A 88 9.22 26.09 0.45
CA ASN A 88 9.92 27.05 -0.41
C ASN A 88 10.00 26.62 -1.90
N MET A 89 9.53 25.42 -2.25
CA MET A 89 9.59 24.85 -3.61
C MET A 89 8.21 24.76 -4.29
N LEU A 90 7.20 25.48 -3.76
CA LEU A 90 5.85 25.54 -4.33
C LEU A 90 5.78 26.16 -5.76
N GLU A 91 6.91 26.56 -6.33
CA GLU A 91 7.03 27.03 -7.70
C GLU A 91 7.99 26.15 -8.51
N GLY A 92 7.45 25.45 -9.51
CA GLY A 92 8.21 24.68 -10.50
C GLY A 92 8.24 23.17 -10.24
N ASP A 93 9.00 22.47 -11.08
CA ASP A 93 9.16 21.03 -11.01
C ASP A 93 10.29 20.65 -10.05
N ILE A 94 10.03 19.68 -9.17
CA ILE A 94 11.00 19.10 -8.25
C ILE A 94 11.56 17.83 -8.90
N TYR A 95 12.88 17.72 -8.97
CA TYR A 95 13.54 16.54 -9.54
C TYR A 95 13.91 15.56 -8.42
N LEU A 96 13.82 14.25 -8.68
CA LEU A 96 14.05 13.24 -7.62
C LEU A 96 15.46 13.24 -7.04
N ASP A 97 16.46 13.77 -7.75
CA ASP A 97 17.81 13.96 -7.22
C ASP A 97 17.93 15.09 -6.18
N GLN A 98 16.86 15.85 -5.97
CA GLN A 98 16.74 16.90 -4.94
C GLN A 98 16.19 16.37 -3.62
N ALA A 99 15.86 15.07 -3.52
CA ALA A 99 15.37 14.47 -2.30
C ALA A 99 16.33 14.69 -1.12
N ASP A 100 15.75 14.93 0.07
CA ASP A 100 16.52 15.12 1.29
C ASP A 100 17.30 13.86 1.65
N HIS A 101 16.63 12.70 1.49
CA HIS A 101 17.27 11.39 1.61
C HIS A 101 17.02 10.51 0.39
N THR A 102 18.01 9.69 0.09
CA THR A 102 17.93 8.65 -0.94
C THR A 102 18.40 7.32 -0.36
N ILE A 103 17.57 6.29 -0.42
CA ILE A 103 17.94 4.92 -0.05
C ILE A 103 18.10 4.12 -1.33
N ILE A 104 19.24 3.46 -1.49
CA ILE A 104 19.62 2.74 -2.69
C ILE A 104 19.71 1.25 -2.38
N GLY A 105 18.97 0.43 -3.13
CA GLY A 105 19.04 -1.02 -3.05
C GLY A 105 20.38 -1.58 -3.54
N GLU A 106 20.69 -2.80 -3.11
CA GLU A 106 21.91 -3.51 -3.52
C GLU A 106 21.89 -3.76 -5.03
N ASN A 107 20.85 -4.42 -5.53
CA ASN A 107 20.69 -4.78 -6.95
C ASN A 107 19.42 -4.20 -7.57
N ALA A 108 19.43 -4.00 -8.89
CA ALA A 108 18.26 -3.50 -9.63
C ALA A 108 17.12 -4.54 -9.73
N GLY A 109 17.44 -5.83 -9.60
CA GLY A 109 16.45 -6.91 -9.59
C GLY A 109 15.77 -7.11 -8.25
N ASP A 110 16.21 -6.41 -7.20
CA ASP A 110 15.66 -6.53 -5.85
C ASP A 110 14.35 -5.74 -5.69
N TYR A 111 14.09 -4.78 -6.60
CA TYR A 111 12.90 -3.94 -6.64
C TYR A 111 12.54 -3.26 -5.30
N ILE A 112 13.55 -2.76 -4.58
CA ILE A 112 13.32 -1.98 -3.36
C ILE A 112 12.32 -0.83 -3.59
N GLY A 113 11.39 -0.67 -2.65
CA GLY A 113 10.33 0.33 -2.72
C GLY A 113 9.16 -0.11 -3.58
N TRP A 114 9.03 -1.41 -3.85
CA TRP A 114 7.85 -1.97 -4.51
C TRP A 114 6.57 -1.66 -3.73
N SER A 115 6.66 -1.82 -2.41
CA SER A 115 5.67 -1.36 -1.44
C SER A 115 6.32 -0.49 -0.37
N LEU A 116 5.53 0.42 0.21
CA LEU A 116 5.93 1.39 1.22
C LEU A 116 4.84 1.50 2.27
N ALA A 117 5.22 1.54 3.53
CA ALA A 117 4.35 1.90 4.64
C ALA A 117 5.16 2.67 5.68
N SER A 118 4.47 3.36 6.59
CA SER A 118 5.07 3.88 7.81
C SER A 118 4.56 3.10 9.01
N THR A 119 5.38 3.01 10.04
CA THR A 119 4.99 2.46 11.34
C THR A 119 4.73 3.59 12.32
N SER A 120 3.98 3.33 13.39
CA SER A 120 4.08 4.11 14.63
C SER A 120 5.51 4.07 15.18
N ASP A 121 5.84 4.94 16.15
CA ASP A 121 7.16 5.06 16.81
C ASP A 121 7.62 3.75 17.51
N MET A 122 8.26 2.88 16.74
CA MET A 122 8.77 1.56 17.15
C MET A 122 10.00 1.64 18.05
N ASP A 123 10.78 2.72 17.98
CA ASP A 123 12.02 2.88 18.76
C ASP A 123 11.91 3.86 19.94
N GLY A 124 10.78 4.54 20.07
CA GLY A 124 10.44 5.42 21.18
C GLY A 124 11.09 6.81 21.09
N ASP A 125 11.53 7.23 19.90
CA ASP A 125 12.14 8.53 19.67
C ASP A 125 11.14 9.65 19.33
N GLY A 126 9.88 9.27 19.14
CA GLY A 126 8.75 10.16 18.89
C GLY A 126 8.41 10.38 17.42
N ASN A 127 9.10 9.70 16.49
CA ASN A 127 8.86 9.81 15.05
C ASN A 127 8.41 8.46 14.48
N ALA A 128 7.65 8.51 13.39
CA ALA A 128 7.32 7.30 12.64
C ALA A 128 8.57 6.69 12.00
N GLU A 129 8.55 5.40 11.70
CA GLU A 129 9.59 4.71 10.96
C GLU A 129 9.10 4.25 9.58
N LEU A 130 10.06 3.89 8.73
CA LEU A 130 9.81 3.56 7.34
C LEU A 130 9.92 2.06 7.12
N LEU A 131 8.87 1.47 6.56
CA LEU A 131 8.83 0.09 6.11
C LEU A 131 8.87 0.03 4.58
N ILE A 132 9.82 -0.73 4.04
CA ILE A 132 10.06 -0.82 2.60
C ILE A 132 10.02 -2.28 2.16
N GLY A 133 9.14 -2.61 1.22
CA GLY A 133 9.11 -3.91 0.56
C GLY A 133 10.02 -4.00 -0.66
N ALA A 134 10.57 -5.18 -0.90
CA ALA A 134 11.46 -5.51 -2.00
C ALA A 134 11.24 -6.98 -2.42
N ASP A 135 10.29 -7.21 -3.30
CA ASP A 135 9.79 -8.53 -3.68
C ASP A 135 10.81 -9.38 -4.46
N GLY A 136 11.74 -8.75 -5.19
CA GLY A 136 12.71 -9.41 -6.05
C GLY A 136 14.03 -9.84 -5.39
N VAL A 137 14.18 -9.66 -4.08
CA VAL A 137 15.47 -9.91 -3.40
C VAL A 137 15.84 -11.40 -3.39
N ASP A 138 17.07 -11.68 -3.85
CA ASP A 138 17.69 -13.00 -3.78
C ASP A 138 18.52 -13.15 -2.49
N TYR A 139 18.06 -13.97 -1.53
CA TYR A 139 18.81 -14.34 -0.33
C TYR A 139 19.38 -15.76 -0.43
N GLY A 140 20.69 -15.85 -0.67
CA GLY A 140 21.40 -17.13 -0.79
C GLY A 140 21.08 -17.86 -2.11
N SER A 141 20.19 -18.85 -2.08
CA SER A 141 19.74 -19.60 -3.28
C SER A 141 18.24 -19.48 -3.53
N PHE A 142 17.56 -18.59 -2.79
CA PHE A 142 16.13 -18.37 -2.85
C PHE A 142 15.87 -16.91 -3.26
N SER A 143 14.97 -16.71 -4.22
CA SER A 143 14.40 -15.39 -4.52
C SER A 143 13.18 -15.22 -3.63
N GLY A 144 13.41 -14.85 -2.36
CA GLY A 144 12.36 -14.90 -1.34
C GLY A 144 11.60 -13.59 -1.16
N GLY A 145 12.16 -12.49 -1.69
CA GLY A 145 11.74 -11.15 -1.32
C GLY A 145 12.13 -10.79 0.12
N MET A 146 12.12 -9.51 0.44
CA MET A 146 12.40 -8.98 1.77
C MET A 146 11.57 -7.73 2.06
N ALA A 147 11.41 -7.44 3.36
CA ALA A 147 11.03 -6.11 3.83
C ALA A 147 12.12 -5.54 4.75
N TYR A 148 12.20 -4.21 4.81
CA TYR A 148 13.21 -3.48 5.57
C TYR A 148 12.53 -2.44 6.46
N LEU A 149 12.81 -2.48 7.76
CA LEU A 149 12.41 -1.43 8.69
C LEU A 149 13.60 -0.51 8.92
N ILE A 150 13.38 0.79 8.73
CA ILE A 150 14.39 1.83 8.85
C ILE A 150 13.88 2.88 9.83
N PHE A 151 14.59 3.03 10.93
CA PHE A 151 14.26 4.03 11.93
C PHE A 151 14.59 5.44 11.44
N SER A 152 13.74 6.39 11.79
CA SER A 152 13.90 7.81 11.43
C SER A 152 15.28 8.35 11.85
N GLN A 153 15.75 8.00 13.05
CA GLN A 153 17.08 8.36 13.55
C GLN A 153 18.23 7.81 12.69
N THR A 154 18.07 6.66 12.02
CA THR A 154 19.09 6.09 11.12
C THR A 154 19.32 6.99 9.91
N LEU A 155 18.25 7.64 9.42
CA LEU A 155 18.28 8.59 8.32
C LEU A 155 18.87 9.97 8.70
N SER A 156 19.15 10.24 9.98
CA SER A 156 19.66 11.54 10.42
C SER A 156 21.13 11.81 10.06
N SER A 157 21.88 10.78 9.63
CA SER A 157 23.34 10.82 9.59
C SER A 157 23.95 11.27 8.26
N GLN A 158 23.24 11.09 7.14
CA GLN A 158 23.66 11.42 5.77
C GLN A 158 22.43 11.71 4.91
N ASN A 159 22.61 12.06 3.64
CA ASN A 159 21.51 12.26 2.67
C ASN A 159 21.36 11.09 1.69
N ARG A 160 22.30 10.15 1.67
CA ARG A 160 22.30 9.00 0.76
C ARG A 160 22.77 7.77 1.50
N PHE A 161 21.98 6.70 1.40
CA PHE A 161 22.18 5.46 2.12
C PHE A 161 22.08 4.29 1.15
N ASN A 162 22.80 3.21 1.46
CA ASN A 162 22.49 1.92 0.86
C ASN A 162 21.58 1.16 1.84
N ILE A 163 20.69 0.30 1.33
CA ILE A 163 19.68 -0.41 2.13
C ILE A 163 20.23 -1.25 3.28
N GLU A 164 21.53 -1.57 3.29
CA GLU A 164 22.20 -2.24 4.41
C GLU A 164 22.16 -1.43 5.72
N ILE A 165 21.76 -0.16 5.68
CA ILE A 165 21.48 0.63 6.90
C ILE A 165 20.25 0.16 7.67
N ALA A 166 19.38 -0.66 7.07
CA ALA A 166 18.11 -1.04 7.68
C ALA A 166 18.31 -1.59 9.09
N ASP A 167 17.51 -1.06 10.02
CA ASP A 167 17.55 -1.44 11.42
C ASP A 167 17.10 -2.89 11.59
N ARG A 168 16.11 -3.32 10.81
CA ARG A 168 15.69 -4.73 10.72
C ARG A 168 15.46 -5.14 9.28
N LYS A 169 15.77 -6.41 9.01
CA LYS A 169 15.41 -7.08 7.77
C LYS A 169 14.46 -8.23 8.05
N PHE A 170 13.40 -8.31 7.26
CA PHE A 170 12.47 -9.43 7.23
C PHE A 170 12.76 -10.25 5.99
N VAL A 171 13.32 -11.43 6.19
CA VAL A 171 13.89 -12.27 5.14
C VAL A 171 12.88 -13.32 4.73
N GLY A 172 12.40 -13.26 3.49
CA GLY A 172 11.65 -14.35 2.87
C GLY A 172 12.52 -15.59 2.71
N ASP A 173 11.99 -16.76 3.08
CA ASP A 173 12.74 -18.01 3.13
C ASP A 173 12.20 -19.10 2.20
N GLN A 174 11.18 -18.77 1.41
CA GLN A 174 10.65 -19.60 0.34
C GLN A 174 10.97 -18.95 -1.01
N ALA A 175 11.52 -19.73 -1.96
CA ALA A 175 11.77 -19.23 -3.31
C ALA A 175 10.47 -18.82 -4.02
N LEU A 176 10.53 -17.70 -4.72
CA LEU A 176 9.47 -17.07 -5.50
C LEU A 176 8.24 -16.68 -4.67
N ALA A 177 8.41 -16.51 -3.36
CA ALA A 177 7.32 -16.11 -2.47
C ALA A 177 7.02 -14.60 -2.55
N ASN A 178 7.94 -13.80 -3.09
CA ASN A 178 7.80 -12.35 -3.26
C ASN A 178 7.48 -11.61 -1.95
N ALA A 179 8.12 -11.97 -0.84
CA ALA A 179 7.90 -11.26 0.42
C ALA A 179 8.25 -9.77 0.27
N GLY A 180 7.41 -8.89 0.82
CA GLY A 180 7.51 -7.45 0.58
C GLY A 180 6.79 -6.99 -0.68
N GLN A 181 6.01 -7.86 -1.33
CA GLN A 181 5.05 -7.48 -2.36
C GLN A 181 4.09 -6.40 -1.84
N ALA A 182 3.61 -6.56 -0.61
CA ALA A 182 2.88 -5.55 0.14
C ALA A 182 3.44 -5.50 1.57
N VAL A 183 3.49 -4.31 2.15
CA VAL A 183 3.88 -4.09 3.54
C VAL A 183 2.92 -3.11 4.17
N GLU A 184 2.58 -3.34 5.43
CA GLU A 184 1.70 -2.48 6.22
C GLU A 184 2.10 -2.55 7.70
N SER A 185 1.59 -1.60 8.49
CA SER A 185 1.83 -1.51 9.93
C SER A 185 0.56 -1.07 10.65
N GLN A 186 0.26 -1.68 11.81
CA GLN A 186 -0.84 -1.25 12.69
C GLN A 186 -0.85 -2.02 14.02
N ASP A 187 -1.35 -1.38 15.07
CA ASP A 187 -1.64 -2.02 16.36
C ASP A 187 -2.93 -2.86 16.29
N MET A 188 -2.76 -4.16 16.01
CA MET A 188 -3.84 -5.14 15.93
C MET A 188 -4.13 -5.82 17.26
N ASP A 189 -3.19 -5.85 18.20
CA ASP A 189 -3.36 -6.52 19.50
C ASP A 189 -3.66 -5.57 20.68
N GLY A 190 -3.65 -4.27 20.42
CA GLY A 190 -4.00 -3.19 21.34
C GLY A 190 -2.92 -2.91 22.39
N ASP A 191 -1.67 -3.31 22.15
CA ASP A 191 -0.55 -3.05 23.07
C ASP A 191 0.08 -1.65 22.92
N GLY A 192 -0.31 -0.92 21.87
CA GLY A 192 0.15 0.43 21.55
C GLY A 192 1.44 0.47 20.72
N ILE A 193 1.95 -0.67 20.25
CA ILE A 193 3.05 -0.80 19.30
C ILE A 193 2.51 -1.49 18.05
N ASP A 194 2.86 -0.99 16.87
CA ASP A 194 2.36 -1.61 15.66
C ASP A 194 2.94 -3.00 15.41
N GLU A 195 2.11 -3.88 14.83
CA GLU A 195 2.55 -5.07 14.12
C GLU A 195 3.12 -4.72 12.76
N ILE A 196 4.18 -5.43 12.36
CA ILE A 196 4.70 -5.39 10.99
C ILE A 196 4.04 -6.51 10.16
N ILE A 197 3.35 -6.11 9.11
CA ILE A 197 2.55 -6.99 8.24
C ILE A 197 3.22 -7.05 6.87
N ILE A 198 3.55 -8.26 6.42
CA ILE A 198 4.28 -8.50 5.16
C ILE A 198 3.51 -9.50 4.31
N GLY A 199 3.10 -9.06 3.13
CA GLY A 199 2.51 -9.90 2.09
C GLY A 199 3.58 -10.56 1.22
N ALA A 200 3.33 -11.83 0.89
CA ALA A 200 4.15 -12.68 0.04
C ALA A 200 3.22 -13.47 -0.89
N ASP A 201 2.83 -12.86 -2.01
CA ASP A 201 1.76 -13.35 -2.88
C ASP A 201 2.10 -14.66 -3.61
N GLY A 202 3.37 -14.97 -3.79
CA GLY A 202 3.86 -16.25 -4.31
C GLY A 202 4.06 -17.33 -3.24
N GLY A 203 3.69 -17.06 -1.98
CA GLY A 203 3.83 -18.02 -0.88
C GLY A 203 3.08 -19.32 -1.12
N ASP A 204 3.68 -20.45 -0.72
CA ASP A 204 3.10 -21.80 -0.85
C ASP A 204 2.49 -22.29 0.48
N GLN A 205 2.25 -21.37 1.42
CA GLN A 205 1.63 -21.72 2.69
C GLN A 205 0.18 -22.13 2.42
N GLY A 206 -0.20 -23.33 2.87
CA GLY A 206 -1.53 -23.89 2.64
C GLY A 206 -1.82 -24.41 1.22
N SER A 207 -1.39 -23.72 0.17
CA SER A 207 -1.61 -24.11 -1.23
C SER A 207 -0.55 -23.53 -2.20
N GLU A 208 -0.40 -24.15 -3.39
CA GLU A 208 0.55 -23.73 -4.43
C GLU A 208 0.27 -22.28 -4.89
N ASN A 209 1.23 -21.38 -4.72
CA ASN A 209 1.12 -19.93 -4.96
C ASN A 209 -0.18 -19.33 -4.40
N GLY A 210 -0.65 -19.84 -3.26
CA GLY A 210 -1.83 -19.30 -2.59
C GLY A 210 -1.59 -17.90 -2.03
N GLY A 211 -0.33 -17.61 -1.68
CA GLY A 211 0.08 -16.40 -0.98
C GLY A 211 0.12 -16.60 0.53
N ALA A 212 0.95 -15.80 1.19
CA ALA A 212 1.13 -15.79 2.63
C ALA A 212 1.20 -14.35 3.16
N ILE A 213 0.72 -14.16 4.38
CA ILE A 213 0.77 -12.90 5.10
C ILE A 213 1.40 -13.19 6.46
N TYR A 214 2.49 -12.50 6.73
CA TYR A 214 3.26 -12.64 7.95
C TYR A 214 3.03 -11.43 8.84
N ILE A 215 2.56 -11.65 10.07
CA ILE A 215 2.36 -10.59 11.06
C ILE A 215 3.39 -10.83 12.17
N ASN A 216 4.14 -9.77 12.49
CA ASN A 216 5.20 -9.79 13.49
C ASN A 216 4.89 -8.72 14.53
N TYR A 217 4.70 -9.13 15.79
CA TYR A 217 4.40 -8.22 16.88
C TYR A 217 5.57 -7.27 17.11
N GLY A 218 5.28 -5.96 17.10
CA GLY A 218 6.30 -4.93 17.32
C GLY A 218 7.02 -5.13 18.64
N SER A 219 6.28 -5.50 19.69
CA SER A 219 6.79 -5.82 21.03
C SER A 219 7.73 -7.04 21.07
N ASN A 220 7.70 -7.91 20.06
CA ASN A 220 8.57 -9.08 19.92
C ASN A 220 9.80 -8.84 19.03
N LEU A 221 9.89 -7.69 18.34
CA LEU A 221 10.99 -7.42 17.41
C LEU A 221 12.33 -7.29 18.16
N GLN A 222 13.15 -8.34 18.03
CA GLN A 222 14.51 -8.34 18.56
C GLN A 222 15.45 -7.47 17.72
N ALA A 223 16.64 -7.15 18.22
CA ALA A 223 17.66 -6.37 17.53
C ALA A 223 18.35 -7.07 16.34
N GLN A 224 17.73 -8.09 15.76
CA GLN A 224 18.30 -8.93 14.70
C GLN A 224 17.30 -9.12 13.56
N ASP A 225 17.81 -9.44 12.38
CA ASP A 225 17.01 -9.83 11.22
C ASP A 225 16.09 -11.01 11.56
N LEU A 226 14.86 -10.96 11.05
CA LEU A 226 13.83 -11.97 11.24
C LEU A 226 13.64 -12.76 9.95
N ARG A 227 13.59 -14.09 10.03
CA ARG A 227 13.16 -14.94 8.91
C ARG A 227 11.67 -15.17 9.03
N LEU A 228 10.93 -15.00 7.94
CA LEU A 228 9.46 -14.99 7.95
C LEU A 228 8.84 -16.34 8.39
N SER A 229 9.54 -17.48 8.27
CA SER A 229 9.11 -18.74 8.93
C SER A 229 9.05 -18.71 10.46
N ASN A 230 9.55 -17.64 11.10
CA ASN A 230 9.49 -17.43 12.55
C ASN A 230 8.62 -16.22 12.91
N SER A 231 7.73 -15.78 12.01
CA SER A 231 6.75 -14.73 12.31
C SER A 231 5.79 -15.21 13.39
N ASP A 232 5.22 -14.27 14.14
CA ASP A 232 4.29 -14.58 15.23
C ASP A 232 2.99 -15.19 14.71
N ILE A 233 2.48 -14.66 13.59
CA ILE A 233 1.30 -15.18 12.90
C ILE A 233 1.59 -15.33 11.39
N THR A 234 1.12 -16.43 10.82
CA THR A 234 1.08 -16.66 9.38
C THR A 234 -0.35 -16.95 8.94
N LEU A 235 -0.88 -16.06 8.09
CA LEU A 235 -2.14 -16.25 7.39
C LEU A 235 -1.86 -16.69 5.95
N TYR A 236 -2.76 -17.50 5.39
CA TYR A 236 -2.59 -18.05 4.04
C TYR A 236 -3.94 -18.42 3.43
N THR A 237 -3.97 -18.85 2.17
CA THR A 237 -5.20 -19.38 1.55
C THR A 237 -5.10 -20.88 1.30
N LYS A 238 -6.27 -21.52 1.26
CA LYS A 238 -6.41 -22.91 0.78
C LYS A 238 -6.60 -22.98 -0.73
N THR A 239 -6.63 -21.83 -1.41
CA THR A 239 -6.94 -21.69 -2.83
C THR A 239 -5.64 -21.47 -3.63
N PRO A 240 -5.22 -22.44 -4.46
CA PRO A 240 -4.01 -22.28 -5.26
C PRO A 240 -4.07 -21.05 -6.18
N PHE A 241 -2.95 -20.39 -6.39
CA PHE A 241 -2.83 -19.20 -7.26
C PHE A 241 -3.77 -18.04 -6.89
N SER A 242 -4.16 -17.92 -5.62
CA SER A 242 -4.99 -16.78 -5.20
C SER A 242 -4.21 -15.48 -5.02
N GLU A 243 -2.88 -15.55 -4.85
CA GLU A 243 -2.00 -14.39 -4.64
C GLU A 243 -2.39 -13.56 -3.40
N ALA A 244 -2.76 -14.22 -2.31
CA ALA A 244 -3.10 -13.53 -1.07
C ALA A 244 -1.89 -12.78 -0.50
N GLY A 245 -2.11 -11.53 -0.08
CA GLY A 245 -1.03 -10.64 0.34
C GLY A 245 -0.42 -9.84 -0.80
N SER A 246 -1.02 -9.83 -1.99
CA SER A 246 -0.59 -8.94 -3.08
C SER A 246 -0.88 -7.46 -2.79
N SER A 247 -1.89 -7.20 -1.96
CA SER A 247 -2.26 -5.89 -1.44
C SER A 247 -2.75 -6.05 -0.01
N LEU A 248 -2.52 -5.03 0.80
CA LEU A 248 -2.90 -4.94 2.20
C LEU A 248 -3.47 -3.53 2.42
N ALA A 249 -4.28 -3.36 3.47
CA ALA A 249 -4.63 -2.03 3.97
C ALA A 249 -4.86 -2.07 5.48
N SER A 250 -4.33 -1.06 6.15
CA SER A 250 -4.37 -0.88 7.60
C SER A 250 -5.23 0.31 8.04
N GLY A 251 -5.60 0.34 9.32
CA GLY A 251 -6.18 1.48 10.05
C GLY A 251 -7.63 1.30 10.49
N GLY A 252 -8.38 0.38 9.88
CA GLY A 252 -9.83 0.26 10.03
C GLY A 252 -10.30 -0.44 11.30
N ASP A 253 -11.19 0.13 12.12
CA ASP A 253 -12.00 -0.62 13.09
C ASP A 253 -13.44 -0.78 12.56
N CYS A 254 -13.66 -1.84 11.78
CA CYS A 254 -14.95 -2.07 11.11
C CYS A 254 -16.02 -2.66 12.04
N ASN A 255 -15.66 -3.05 13.26
CA ASN A 255 -16.57 -3.72 14.18
C ASN A 255 -16.76 -2.97 15.53
N GLY A 256 -16.00 -1.91 15.76
CA GLY A 256 -16.01 -1.04 16.93
C GLY A 256 -15.53 -1.70 18.21
N ASP A 257 -14.68 -2.72 18.12
CA ASP A 257 -14.12 -3.41 19.28
C ASP A 257 -12.83 -2.74 19.82
N GLY A 258 -12.33 -1.73 19.12
CA GLY A 258 -11.17 -0.93 19.48
C GLY A 258 -9.83 -1.51 19.04
N TYR A 259 -9.82 -2.57 18.23
CA TYR A 259 -8.61 -3.09 17.59
C TYR A 259 -8.65 -2.80 16.09
N GLN A 260 -7.48 -2.51 15.50
CA GLN A 260 -7.41 -2.27 14.06
C GLN A 260 -7.51 -3.60 13.30
N ASP A 261 -8.40 -3.63 12.31
CA ASP A 261 -8.65 -4.71 11.38
C ASP A 261 -7.72 -4.61 10.16
N LEU A 262 -7.54 -5.72 9.44
CA LEU A 262 -6.67 -5.81 8.28
C LEU A 262 -7.45 -6.27 7.05
N LEU A 263 -7.31 -5.54 5.95
CA LEU A 263 -7.76 -6.01 4.64
C LEU A 263 -6.62 -6.72 3.90
N ILE A 264 -6.93 -7.85 3.28
CA ILE A 264 -5.97 -8.66 2.52
C ILE A 264 -6.53 -8.96 1.14
N GLY A 265 -5.78 -8.58 0.11
CA GLY A 265 -6.12 -8.82 -1.29
C GLY A 265 -5.60 -10.17 -1.78
N ALA A 266 -6.42 -10.84 -2.59
CA ALA A 266 -6.11 -12.08 -3.30
C ALA A 266 -6.67 -12.00 -4.74
N PRO A 267 -6.11 -11.09 -5.59
CA PRO A 267 -6.69 -10.70 -6.86
C PRO A 267 -6.59 -11.75 -7.97
N SER A 268 -5.80 -12.81 -7.76
CA SER A 268 -5.53 -13.90 -8.70
C SER A 268 -4.93 -13.46 -10.05
N PRO A 269 -3.88 -14.14 -10.56
CA PRO A 269 -3.29 -13.85 -11.86
C PRO A 269 -4.13 -14.45 -12.98
N GLU A 270 -4.94 -15.45 -12.68
CA GLU A 270 -5.83 -16.14 -13.60
C GLU A 270 -7.29 -15.92 -13.19
N PRO A 271 -7.78 -14.66 -13.16
CA PRO A 271 -9.12 -14.39 -12.64
C PRO A 271 -10.14 -15.17 -13.44
N THR A 272 -9.98 -15.39 -14.75
CA THR A 272 -10.92 -16.20 -15.56
C THR A 272 -11.08 -17.67 -15.14
N ARG A 273 -10.24 -18.18 -14.23
CA ARG A 273 -10.26 -19.57 -13.72
C ARG A 273 -10.53 -19.66 -12.22
N ILE A 274 -10.24 -18.60 -11.46
CA ILE A 274 -10.26 -18.58 -9.99
C ILE A 274 -10.88 -17.27 -9.55
N ASP A 275 -11.88 -17.33 -8.69
CA ASP A 275 -12.53 -16.11 -8.18
C ASP A 275 -11.53 -15.32 -7.32
N SER A 276 -11.20 -14.11 -7.78
CA SER A 276 -10.42 -13.12 -7.03
C SER A 276 -11.16 -12.73 -5.76
N SER A 277 -10.46 -12.55 -4.65
CA SER A 277 -11.06 -12.25 -3.35
C SER A 277 -10.35 -11.10 -2.64
N ALA A 278 -11.06 -10.50 -1.68
CA ALA A 278 -10.46 -9.78 -0.56
C ALA A 278 -10.98 -10.38 0.76
N PHE A 279 -10.23 -10.22 1.84
CA PHE A 279 -10.58 -10.72 3.16
C PHE A 279 -10.49 -9.58 4.17
N LEU A 280 -11.39 -9.57 5.14
CA LEU A 280 -11.28 -8.74 6.35
C LEU A 280 -10.92 -9.65 7.51
N VAL A 281 -9.78 -9.38 8.13
CA VAL A 281 -9.29 -10.05 9.34
C VAL A 281 -9.47 -9.08 10.50
N LEU A 282 -10.28 -9.47 11.47
CA LEU A 282 -10.54 -8.62 12.63
C LEU A 282 -9.36 -8.60 13.60
N GLY A 283 -9.11 -7.44 14.21
CA GLY A 283 -8.12 -7.24 15.26
C GLY A 283 -8.43 -7.97 16.57
N GLY A 284 -7.53 -7.83 17.55
CA GLY A 284 -7.66 -8.27 18.94
C GLY A 284 -7.38 -9.76 19.21
N SER A 285 -7.71 -10.68 18.31
CA SER A 285 -7.41 -12.12 18.49
C SER A 285 -7.16 -12.84 17.17
N ILE A 286 -6.02 -12.53 16.56
CA ILE A 286 -5.56 -13.17 15.33
C ILE A 286 -4.77 -14.43 15.69
N ASN A 287 -4.98 -15.50 14.92
CA ASN A 287 -4.27 -16.77 15.07
C ASN A 287 -3.76 -17.21 13.70
N ASP A 288 -2.71 -18.04 13.69
CA ASP A 288 -2.30 -18.77 12.48
C ASP A 288 -3.49 -19.47 11.84
N GLY A 289 -3.60 -19.40 10.51
CA GLY A 289 -4.65 -20.12 9.82
C GLY A 289 -4.93 -19.67 8.39
N ALA A 290 -5.93 -20.32 7.81
CA ALA A 290 -6.38 -19.97 6.48
C ALA A 290 -7.36 -18.79 6.53
N LEU A 291 -7.22 -17.85 5.60
CA LEU A 291 -8.12 -16.70 5.45
C LEU A 291 -9.57 -17.12 5.16
N GLU A 292 -9.79 -18.28 4.54
CA GLU A 292 -11.14 -18.80 4.36
C GLU A 292 -11.80 -19.28 5.67
N ASP A 293 -11.03 -19.39 6.76
CA ASP A 293 -11.57 -19.61 8.11
C ASP A 293 -11.90 -18.27 8.82
N SER A 294 -11.46 -17.13 8.28
CA SER A 294 -11.82 -15.79 8.77
C SER A 294 -13.29 -15.47 8.49
N ALA A 295 -13.84 -14.54 9.28
CA ALA A 295 -15.27 -14.28 9.30
C ALA A 295 -15.80 -13.59 8.04
N TYR A 296 -14.97 -12.93 7.23
CA TYR A 296 -15.44 -12.08 6.13
C TYR A 296 -14.58 -12.27 4.87
N GLN A 297 -15.23 -12.71 3.80
CA GLN A 297 -14.63 -12.83 2.48
C GLN A 297 -15.47 -12.09 1.45
N PHE A 298 -14.82 -11.25 0.66
CA PHE A 298 -15.42 -10.55 -0.47
C PHE A 298 -14.97 -11.22 -1.77
N ILE A 299 -15.90 -11.85 -2.48
CA ILE A 299 -15.60 -12.57 -3.72
C ILE A 299 -15.99 -11.74 -4.95
N GLY A 300 -15.02 -11.57 -5.83
CA GLY A 300 -15.12 -10.97 -7.15
C GLY A 300 -15.72 -11.89 -8.21
N ASN A 301 -15.91 -11.36 -9.41
CA ASN A 301 -16.36 -12.13 -10.57
C ASN A 301 -15.40 -11.90 -11.74
N TYR A 302 -14.20 -12.47 -11.59
CA TYR A 302 -13.14 -12.42 -12.59
C TYR A 302 -12.67 -10.99 -12.94
N ASP A 303 -12.70 -10.10 -11.95
CA ASP A 303 -12.46 -8.67 -12.10
C ASP A 303 -11.22 -8.17 -11.34
N ASN A 304 -10.40 -9.07 -10.81
CA ASN A 304 -9.25 -8.77 -9.95
C ASN A 304 -9.66 -8.04 -8.66
N THR A 305 -10.79 -8.46 -8.07
CA THR A 305 -11.20 -8.00 -6.73
C THR A 305 -10.08 -8.19 -5.71
N GLY A 306 -9.78 -7.16 -4.93
CA GLY A 306 -8.68 -7.15 -3.97
C GLY A 306 -7.34 -6.72 -4.58
N TYR A 307 -7.34 -6.10 -5.76
CA TYR A 307 -6.10 -5.59 -6.36
C TYR A 307 -5.57 -4.37 -5.60
N SER A 308 -6.46 -3.51 -5.15
CA SER A 308 -6.16 -2.42 -4.21
C SER A 308 -7.21 -2.39 -3.12
N LEU A 309 -6.82 -1.93 -1.94
CA LEU A 309 -7.62 -1.92 -0.73
C LEU A 309 -7.40 -0.59 -0.02
N SER A 310 -8.41 -0.15 0.72
CA SER A 310 -8.33 0.97 1.65
C SER A 310 -9.46 0.83 2.64
N PHE A 311 -9.23 1.24 3.88
CA PHE A 311 -10.34 1.66 4.72
C PHE A 311 -10.75 3.09 4.37
N SER A 312 -11.99 3.43 4.68
CA SER A 312 -12.49 4.79 4.66
C SER A 312 -12.90 5.18 6.07
N PRO A 313 -12.68 6.44 6.50
CA PRO A 313 -13.41 6.98 7.64
C PRO A 313 -14.91 6.88 7.40
N ASP A 314 -15.68 6.84 8.49
CA ASP A 314 -17.16 6.74 8.56
C ASP A 314 -17.89 7.70 7.59
N ILE A 315 -18.03 7.26 6.33
CA ILE A 315 -18.70 7.93 5.23
C ILE A 315 -20.22 7.96 5.44
N ASP A 316 -20.81 6.93 6.04
CA ASP A 316 -22.26 6.82 6.20
C ASP A 316 -22.81 7.30 7.55
N GLY A 317 -21.91 7.66 8.47
CA GLY A 317 -22.20 8.25 9.77
C GLY A 317 -22.72 7.23 10.80
N ASP A 318 -22.44 5.95 10.61
CA ASP A 318 -22.86 4.87 11.50
C ASP A 318 -21.88 4.61 12.66
N GLY A 319 -20.72 5.25 12.63
CA GLY A 319 -19.66 5.20 13.64
C GLY A 319 -18.59 4.15 13.38
N TYR A 320 -18.61 3.47 12.24
CA TYR A 320 -17.62 2.46 11.86
C TYR A 320 -16.95 2.83 10.55
N GLU A 321 -15.65 2.53 10.44
CA GLU A 321 -14.92 2.74 9.20
C GLU A 321 -15.35 1.73 8.14
N GLU A 322 -15.38 2.13 6.88
CA GLU A 322 -15.84 1.32 5.77
C GLU A 322 -14.72 0.71 4.95
N ILE A 323 -15.08 -0.28 4.15
CA ILE A 323 -14.14 -1.07 3.37
C ILE A 323 -14.23 -0.65 1.90
N VAL A 324 -13.11 -0.33 1.29
CA VAL A 324 -13.03 -0.02 -0.14
C VAL A 324 -12.17 -1.05 -0.86
N ILE A 325 -12.74 -1.65 -1.91
CA ILE A 325 -12.11 -2.74 -2.66
C ILE A 325 -12.02 -2.37 -4.15
N GLY A 326 -10.80 -2.40 -4.68
CA GLY A 326 -10.50 -2.20 -6.09
C GLY A 326 -10.54 -3.49 -6.89
N ALA A 327 -11.13 -3.41 -8.08
CA ALA A 327 -11.26 -4.50 -9.04
C ALA A 327 -11.02 -3.98 -10.47
N PRO A 328 -9.76 -3.71 -10.85
CA PRO A 328 -9.42 -3.00 -12.09
C PRO A 328 -9.72 -3.77 -13.37
N ASN A 329 -10.05 -5.07 -13.27
CA ASN A 329 -10.40 -5.94 -14.39
C ASN A 329 -9.37 -5.90 -15.53
N LEU A 330 -8.12 -6.25 -15.22
CA LEU A 330 -6.95 -6.03 -16.07
C LEU A 330 -7.00 -6.77 -17.42
N TYR A 331 -7.84 -7.80 -17.52
CA TYR A 331 -7.94 -8.71 -18.66
C TYR A 331 -9.14 -8.41 -19.59
N SER A 332 -10.01 -7.48 -19.21
CA SER A 332 -11.14 -7.06 -20.05
C SER A 332 -10.74 -5.95 -21.01
N ASN A 333 -10.94 -6.18 -22.31
CA ASN A 333 -10.72 -5.17 -23.34
C ASN A 333 -11.92 -4.23 -23.55
N ILE A 334 -13.00 -4.39 -22.77
CA ILE A 334 -14.32 -3.76 -23.04
C ILE A 334 -14.89 -3.04 -21.82
N LYS A 335 -14.70 -3.55 -20.59
CA LYS A 335 -15.22 -2.94 -19.36
C LYS A 335 -14.10 -2.20 -18.62
N GLY A 336 -14.39 -0.99 -18.14
CA GLY A 336 -13.55 -0.35 -17.14
C GLY A 336 -13.65 -1.10 -15.81
N GLY A 337 -12.61 -1.01 -15.00
CA GLY A 337 -12.58 -1.60 -13.65
C GLY A 337 -13.67 -1.04 -12.73
N TYR A 338 -13.74 -1.60 -11.52
CA TYR A 338 -14.70 -1.24 -10.49
C TYR A 338 -14.00 -0.88 -9.19
N THR A 339 -14.65 -0.03 -8.40
CA THR A 339 -14.35 0.18 -6.99
C THR A 339 -15.64 -0.06 -6.22
N TYR A 340 -15.57 -0.88 -5.18
CA TYR A 340 -16.69 -1.26 -4.33
C TYR A 340 -16.47 -0.64 -2.94
N LEU A 341 -17.44 0.14 -2.45
CA LEU A 341 -17.45 0.64 -1.07
C LEU A 341 -18.47 -0.16 -0.27
N TRP A 342 -18.03 -0.74 0.83
CA TRP A 342 -18.82 -1.64 1.67
C TRP A 342 -18.97 -1.05 3.07
N PRO A 343 -20.16 -0.53 3.41
CA PRO A 343 -20.43 -0.05 4.76
C PRO A 343 -20.30 -1.18 5.78
N SER A 344 -19.68 -0.89 6.92
CA SER A 344 -19.44 -1.89 7.95
C SER A 344 -20.73 -2.40 8.59
N SER A 345 -21.76 -1.55 8.70
CA SER A 345 -23.13 -2.00 9.06
C SER A 345 -23.75 -3.03 8.12
N SER A 346 -23.23 -3.17 6.89
CA SER A 346 -23.68 -4.15 5.90
C SER A 346 -22.86 -5.45 5.92
N LEU A 347 -21.91 -5.60 6.83
CA LEU A 347 -21.11 -6.81 6.98
C LEU A 347 -21.96 -7.98 7.47
N SER A 348 -21.83 -9.11 6.78
CA SER A 348 -22.38 -10.39 7.21
C SER A 348 -21.27 -11.43 7.20
N SER A 349 -21.14 -12.19 8.29
CA SER A 349 -20.14 -13.25 8.35
C SER A 349 -20.35 -14.29 7.23
N GLY A 350 -19.25 -14.71 6.64
CA GLY A 350 -19.15 -15.61 5.50
C GLY A 350 -18.74 -14.88 4.24
N THR A 351 -19.15 -15.45 3.11
CA THR A 351 -18.83 -14.96 1.78
C THR A 351 -19.86 -13.94 1.29
N MET A 352 -19.36 -12.78 0.86
CA MET A 352 -20.13 -11.68 0.27
C MET A 352 -19.67 -11.46 -1.17
N LEU A 353 -20.60 -11.27 -2.11
CA LEU A 353 -20.24 -10.93 -3.48
C LEU A 353 -20.03 -9.43 -3.60
N VAL A 354 -18.87 -8.98 -4.07
CA VAL A 354 -18.56 -7.53 -4.21
C VAL A 354 -19.59 -6.79 -5.07
N ALA A 355 -20.18 -7.46 -6.06
CA ALA A 355 -21.22 -6.91 -6.91
C ALA A 355 -22.54 -6.58 -6.17
N GLN A 356 -22.68 -7.00 -4.91
CA GLN A 356 -23.79 -6.65 -4.02
C GLN A 356 -23.48 -5.46 -3.11
N SER A 357 -22.27 -4.89 -3.21
CA SER A 357 -21.93 -3.65 -2.52
C SER A 357 -23.00 -2.57 -2.79
N PRO A 358 -23.44 -1.83 -1.76
CA PRO A 358 -24.38 -0.73 -1.94
C PRO A 358 -23.85 0.39 -2.84
N TYR A 359 -22.54 0.54 -2.94
CA TYR A 359 -21.85 1.62 -3.64
C TYR A 359 -20.81 1.06 -4.61
N VAL A 360 -21.13 1.11 -5.91
CA VAL A 360 -20.25 0.63 -6.98
C VAL A 360 -19.87 1.78 -7.89
N PHE A 361 -18.57 2.06 -7.97
CA PHE A 361 -17.99 3.06 -8.85
C PHE A 361 -17.33 2.37 -10.05
N SER A 362 -17.43 2.99 -11.21
CA SER A 362 -16.80 2.50 -12.43
C SER A 362 -16.53 3.67 -13.37
N SER A 363 -15.46 3.59 -14.14
CA SER A 363 -15.20 4.58 -15.18
C SER A 363 -16.21 4.47 -16.34
N THR A 364 -16.61 5.62 -16.88
CA THR A 364 -17.38 5.70 -18.13
C THR A 364 -16.53 5.51 -19.38
N TYR A 365 -15.20 5.54 -19.26
CA TYR A 365 -14.27 5.38 -20.38
C TYR A 365 -13.88 3.91 -20.55
N SER A 366 -13.94 3.43 -21.78
CA SER A 366 -13.48 2.07 -22.09
C SER A 366 -11.97 1.93 -21.84
N ARG A 367 -11.54 0.84 -21.19
CA ARG A 367 -10.14 0.48 -20.87
C ARG A 367 -9.49 1.22 -19.69
N GLU A 368 -10.23 2.06 -18.99
CA GLU A 368 -9.76 2.59 -17.70
C GLU A 368 -9.84 1.52 -16.62
N ARG A 369 -8.71 1.30 -15.93
CA ARG A 369 -8.59 0.30 -14.86
C ARG A 369 -9.02 0.89 -13.52
N SER A 370 -10.24 1.42 -13.44
CA SER A 370 -10.76 2.02 -12.19
C SER A 370 -10.64 1.04 -11.02
N GLY A 371 -10.17 1.53 -9.87
CA GLY A 371 -9.84 0.68 -8.72
C GLY A 371 -8.46 0.03 -8.80
N PHE A 372 -7.56 0.56 -9.64
CA PHE A 372 -6.17 0.11 -9.70
C PHE A 372 -5.38 0.52 -8.46
N SER A 373 -5.63 1.73 -7.97
CA SER A 373 -5.16 2.23 -6.68
C SER A 373 -6.30 2.98 -6.01
N ILE A 374 -6.35 2.90 -4.68
CA ILE A 374 -7.38 3.53 -3.86
C ILE A 374 -6.68 4.18 -2.68
N ALA A 375 -7.13 5.37 -2.31
CA ALA A 375 -6.79 6.02 -1.06
C ALA A 375 -8.00 6.79 -0.56
N THR A 376 -8.04 7.05 0.74
CA THR A 376 -9.04 7.90 1.39
C THR A 376 -8.34 9.01 2.14
N THR A 377 -8.99 10.16 2.22
CA THR A 377 -8.50 11.29 3.02
C THR A 377 -9.67 12.16 3.47
N GLU A 378 -9.44 13.07 4.40
CA GLU A 378 -10.47 14.00 4.89
C GLU A 378 -9.92 15.42 4.89
N ASP A 379 -10.75 16.36 4.46
CA ASP A 379 -10.50 17.80 4.59
C ASP A 379 -11.72 18.52 5.18
N GLU A 380 -11.71 19.85 5.24
CA GLU A 380 -12.83 20.62 5.77
C GLU A 380 -14.16 20.44 4.99
N GLN A 381 -14.12 19.90 3.77
CA GLN A 381 -15.29 19.64 2.94
C GLN A 381 -15.91 18.27 3.21
N GLY A 382 -15.14 17.32 3.75
CA GLY A 382 -15.57 15.98 4.09
C GLY A 382 -14.56 14.91 3.68
N ILE A 383 -15.05 13.68 3.53
CA ILE A 383 -14.23 12.52 3.20
C ILE A 383 -14.11 12.41 1.68
N HIS A 384 -12.88 12.24 1.19
CA HIS A 384 -12.58 12.03 -0.21
C HIS A 384 -12.14 10.60 -0.44
N LEU A 385 -12.80 9.92 -1.38
CA LEU A 385 -12.34 8.67 -1.95
C LEU A 385 -11.59 8.96 -3.25
N ILE A 386 -10.31 8.61 -3.29
CA ILE A 386 -9.43 8.79 -4.44
C ILE A 386 -9.31 7.46 -5.18
N ILE A 387 -9.70 7.45 -6.46
CA ILE A 387 -9.70 6.26 -7.30
C ILE A 387 -8.77 6.47 -8.49
N GLY A 388 -7.66 5.73 -8.51
CA GLY A 388 -6.76 5.63 -9.65
C GLY A 388 -7.31 4.71 -10.73
N ALA A 389 -7.23 5.17 -11.98
CA ALA A 389 -7.72 4.46 -13.16
C ALA A 389 -6.73 4.59 -14.34
N PRO A 390 -5.50 4.06 -14.23
CA PRO A 390 -4.53 4.12 -15.32
C PRO A 390 -5.06 3.38 -16.56
N GLN A 391 -4.65 3.88 -17.73
CA GLN A 391 -4.88 3.20 -19.01
C GLN A 391 -3.58 2.53 -19.47
N ALA A 392 -3.68 1.32 -20.00
CA ALA A 392 -2.49 0.52 -20.35
C ALA A 392 -1.59 1.13 -21.44
N ASN A 393 -2.11 2.05 -22.27
CA ASN A 393 -1.38 2.64 -23.41
C ASN A 393 -1.75 4.11 -23.65
N ASP A 394 -2.34 4.79 -22.66
CA ASP A 394 -2.81 6.17 -22.80
C ASP A 394 -2.81 6.87 -21.43
N VAL A 395 -3.18 8.15 -21.42
CA VAL A 395 -3.33 8.96 -20.21
C VAL A 395 -4.37 8.30 -19.29
N GLY A 396 -3.92 7.91 -18.09
CA GLY A 396 -4.79 7.46 -17.01
C GLY A 396 -5.58 8.61 -16.39
N SER A 397 -6.58 8.27 -15.59
CA SER A 397 -7.33 9.25 -14.79
C SER A 397 -7.21 8.96 -13.30
N VAL A 398 -7.41 9.99 -12.50
CA VAL A 398 -7.65 9.89 -11.05
C VAL A 398 -8.94 10.64 -10.76
N SER A 399 -9.81 10.03 -9.96
CA SER A 399 -11.09 10.61 -9.55
C SER A 399 -11.06 10.90 -8.06
N PHE A 400 -11.53 12.09 -7.67
CA PHE A 400 -11.73 12.50 -6.29
C PHE A 400 -13.25 12.55 -6.05
N LEU A 401 -13.77 11.65 -5.23
CA LEU A 401 -15.18 11.57 -4.88
C LEU A 401 -15.37 12.11 -3.47
N LEU A 402 -16.03 13.25 -3.35
CA LEU A 402 -16.35 13.87 -2.06
C LEU A 402 -17.65 13.29 -1.48
N PHE A 403 -17.57 12.83 -0.24
CA PHE A 403 -18.67 12.44 0.62
C PHE A 403 -18.84 13.47 1.71
N THR A 404 -20.04 14.04 1.78
CA THR A 404 -20.41 15.03 2.80
C THR A 404 -21.40 14.39 3.77
N PRO A 405 -21.23 14.56 5.08
CA PRO A 405 -22.19 14.08 6.11
C PRO A 405 -23.63 14.58 5.92
#